data_AF-M9R2E9-F1
#
_entry.id   AF-M9R2E9-F1
#
_cell.length_a   1.000
_cell.length_b   1.000
_cell.length_c   1.000
_cell.angle_alpha   90.00
_cell.angle_beta   90.00
_cell.angle_gamma   90.00
#
_symmetry.space_group_name_H-M   'P 1'
#
loop_
_entity.id
_entity.type
_entity.pdbx_description
1 polymer ?
#
loop_
_entity_poly.entity_id
_entity_poly.type
_entity_poly.pdbx_seq_one_letter_code
_entity_poly.pdbx_strand_id
1 'polypeptide(L)'
;MEVTKLKYSVLMFIVGQGAWADVVSDGRLAHGAWECAAKAGVSESYVEQSEGLFDLGYNILSRIISEAKSGETPEEELDDLPVGITWRISGGPSTDFQLGALWTHYTIDAYDETWPDIVGAAFDVQENLQMKAADADFQTKNCEFLVPQ
;
A
#
# COMPACT_ATOMS: atom_id res chain seq x y z
N MET A 1 -45.66 48.67 6.52
CA MET A 1 -45.05 47.71 7.46
C MET A 1 -44.74 46.45 6.67
N GLU A 2 -43.49 46.33 6.27
CA GLU A 2 -42.93 45.19 5.52
C GLU A 2 -42.83 43.98 6.45
N VAL A 3 -43.24 42.80 5.96
CA VAL A 3 -42.91 41.52 6.60
C VAL A 3 -41.95 40.79 5.67
N THR A 4 -40.73 40.69 6.18
CA THR A 4 -39.51 40.22 5.53
C THR A 4 -39.56 38.71 5.26
N LYS A 5 -39.03 38.35 4.09
CA LYS A 5 -38.79 37.01 3.56
C LYS A 5 -37.98 36.13 4.55
N LEU A 6 -38.46 34.94 4.89
CA LEU A 6 -37.59 33.83 5.30
C LEU A 6 -37.44 32.87 4.10
N LYS A 7 -36.34 33.03 3.37
CA LYS A 7 -35.85 32.01 2.45
C LYS A 7 -35.20 30.91 3.29
N TYR A 8 -35.86 29.77 3.41
CA TYR A 8 -35.24 28.56 3.94
C TYR A 8 -34.20 28.06 2.92
N SER A 9 -32.94 28.40 3.12
CA SER A 9 -31.81 27.70 2.50
C SER A 9 -31.68 26.36 3.20
N VAL A 10 -32.31 25.33 2.64
CA VAL A 10 -31.95 23.94 2.91
C VAL A 10 -30.66 23.70 2.13
N LEU A 11 -29.51 23.86 2.79
CA LEU A 11 -28.25 23.34 2.29
C LEU A 11 -28.32 21.82 2.47
N MET A 12 -28.69 21.11 1.39
CA MET A 12 -28.49 19.67 1.29
C MET A 12 -26.99 19.40 1.30
N PHE A 13 -26.46 18.93 2.43
CA PHE A 13 -25.22 18.16 2.46
C PHE A 13 -25.52 16.78 1.89
N ILE A 14 -25.39 16.64 0.57
CA ILE A 14 -25.18 15.34 -0.06
C ILE A 14 -23.67 15.11 0.06
N VAL A 15 -23.22 14.59 1.20
CA VAL A 15 -21.86 14.05 1.31
C VAL A 15 -21.91 12.68 0.68
N GLY A 16 -21.22 12.55 -0.46
CA GLY A 16 -21.17 11.33 -1.23
C GLY A 16 -20.54 10.21 -0.43
N GLN A 17 -21.32 9.15 -0.17
CA GLN A 17 -20.85 7.90 0.42
C GLN A 17 -19.92 7.09 -0.51
N GLY A 18 -19.53 7.64 -1.67
CA GLY A 18 -18.72 6.93 -2.68
C GLY A 18 -17.22 7.22 -2.64
N ALA A 19 -16.79 8.39 -2.16
CA ALA A 19 -15.38 8.79 -2.25
C ALA A 19 -14.45 8.01 -1.29
N TRP A 20 -15.00 7.43 -0.22
CA TRP A 20 -14.22 6.77 0.84
C TRP A 20 -14.06 5.26 0.62
N ALA A 21 -15.05 4.62 -0.02
CA ALA A 21 -14.94 3.23 -0.47
C ALA A 21 -13.72 3.04 -1.41
N ASP A 22 -13.38 4.09 -2.15
CA ASP A 22 -12.20 4.13 -3.00
C ASP A 22 -10.91 4.06 -2.17
N VAL A 23 -10.81 4.78 -1.04
CA VAL A 23 -9.60 4.80 -0.18
C VAL A 23 -9.25 3.42 0.37
N VAL A 24 -10.22 2.67 0.89
CA VAL A 24 -9.97 1.32 1.44
C VAL A 24 -9.58 0.35 0.32
N SER A 25 -10.27 0.42 -0.81
CA SER A 25 -9.94 -0.40 -2.00
C SER A 25 -8.53 -0.09 -2.50
N ASP A 26 -8.19 1.18 -2.60
CA ASP A 26 -6.89 1.68 -3.02
C ASP A 26 -5.79 1.29 -2.02
N GLY A 27 -6.08 1.35 -0.73
CA GLY A 27 -5.17 0.86 0.30
C GLY A 27 -4.83 -0.62 0.15
N ARG A 28 -5.82 -1.46 -0.17
CA ARG A 28 -5.61 -2.89 -0.46
C ARG A 28 -4.80 -3.10 -1.73
N LEU A 29 -5.10 -2.33 -2.78
CA LEU A 29 -4.35 -2.37 -4.02
C LEU A 29 -2.88 -1.98 -3.80
N ALA A 30 -2.63 -0.89 -3.08
CA ALA A 30 -1.27 -0.44 -2.80
C ALA A 30 -0.51 -1.40 -1.88
N HIS A 31 -1.18 -1.99 -0.89
CA HIS A 31 -0.61 -3.04 -0.05
C HIS A 31 -0.14 -4.23 -0.91
N GLY A 32 -1.02 -4.75 -1.77
CA GLY A 32 -0.68 -5.84 -2.68
C GLY A 32 0.44 -5.46 -3.65
N ALA A 33 0.41 -4.24 -4.21
CA ALA A 33 1.44 -3.76 -5.11
C ALA A 33 2.82 -3.70 -4.43
N TRP A 34 2.92 -3.16 -3.21
CA TRP A 34 4.19 -3.10 -2.48
C TRP A 34 4.68 -4.45 -1.96
N GLU A 35 3.77 -5.32 -1.53
CA GLU A 35 4.14 -6.69 -1.18
C GLU A 35 4.73 -7.42 -2.41
N CYS A 36 4.04 -7.33 -3.56
CA CYS A 36 4.51 -7.90 -4.82
C CYS A 36 5.80 -7.25 -5.31
N ALA A 37 5.96 -5.93 -5.17
CA ALA A 37 7.19 -5.22 -5.53
C ALA A 37 8.37 -5.74 -4.71
N ALA A 38 8.20 -5.89 -3.39
CA ALA A 38 9.27 -6.35 -2.51
C ALA A 38 9.68 -7.80 -2.84
N LYS A 39 8.72 -8.69 -3.13
CA LYS A 39 9.02 -10.06 -3.58
C LYS A 39 9.69 -10.08 -4.95
N ALA A 40 9.21 -9.27 -5.90
CA ALA A 40 9.81 -9.13 -7.22
C ALA A 40 11.28 -8.66 -7.14
N GLY A 41 11.60 -7.75 -6.22
CA GLY A 41 12.95 -7.26 -5.98
C GLY A 41 13.91 -8.30 -5.37
N VAL A 42 13.40 -9.33 -4.70
CA VAL A 42 14.18 -10.50 -4.26
C VAL A 42 14.32 -11.52 -5.38
N SER A 43 13.34 -11.59 -6.28
CA SER A 43 13.28 -12.59 -7.35
C SER A 43 14.21 -12.22 -8.52
N GLU A 44 14.80 -13.23 -9.18
CA GLU A 44 15.54 -13.02 -10.43
C GLU A 44 14.58 -12.85 -11.62
N SER A 45 13.46 -13.58 -11.63
CA SER A 45 12.56 -13.67 -12.79
C SER A 45 11.68 -12.42 -12.99
N TYR A 46 11.40 -11.69 -11.90
CA TYR A 46 10.43 -10.60 -11.88
C TYR A 46 11.03 -9.25 -11.50
N VAL A 47 12.36 -9.12 -11.41
CA VAL A 47 13.03 -7.89 -10.96
C VAL A 47 12.60 -6.66 -11.75
N GLU A 48 12.36 -6.79 -13.06
CA GLU A 48 11.90 -5.69 -13.93
C GLU A 48 10.49 -5.17 -13.57
N GLN A 49 9.65 -6.01 -12.96
CA GLN A 49 8.29 -5.64 -12.54
C GLN A 49 8.27 -4.91 -11.19
N SER A 50 9.36 -5.02 -10.42
CA SER A 50 9.48 -4.43 -9.09
C SER A 50 9.27 -2.92 -9.09
N GLU A 51 9.83 -2.20 -10.07
CA GLU A 51 9.75 -0.73 -10.14
C GLU A 51 8.32 -0.27 -10.42
N GLY A 52 7.63 -0.86 -11.39
CA GLY A 52 6.25 -0.49 -11.72
C GLY A 52 5.26 -0.76 -10.58
N LEU A 53 5.45 -1.87 -9.85
CA LEU A 53 4.66 -2.20 -8.68
C LEU A 53 4.96 -1.28 -7.49
N PHE A 54 6.24 -0.92 -7.31
CA PHE A 54 6.65 0.07 -6.30
C PHE A 54 5.98 1.42 -6.58
N ASP A 55 6.06 1.92 -7.82
CA ASP A 55 5.47 3.19 -8.22
C ASP A 55 3.95 3.19 -8.04
N LEU A 56 3.27 2.11 -8.40
CA LEU A 56 1.82 1.97 -8.20
C LEU A 56 1.45 2.16 -6.72
N GLY A 57 2.09 1.40 -5.82
CA GLY A 57 1.81 1.53 -4.39
C GLY A 57 2.24 2.88 -3.82
N TYR A 58 3.37 3.43 -4.28
CA TYR A 58 3.88 4.73 -3.80
C TYR A 58 2.92 5.86 -4.15
N ASN A 59 2.42 5.89 -5.39
CA ASN A 59 1.48 6.91 -5.84
C ASN A 59 0.16 6.85 -5.07
N ILE A 60 -0.39 5.64 -4.88
CA ILE A 60 -1.63 5.45 -4.14
C ILE A 60 -1.46 5.84 -2.66
N LEU A 61 -0.43 5.32 -1.99
CA LEU A 61 -0.22 5.60 -0.57
C LEU A 61 0.16 7.07 -0.31
N SER A 62 0.91 7.70 -1.21
CA SER A 62 1.19 9.15 -1.14
C SER A 62 -0.08 9.97 -1.11
N ARG A 63 -1.04 9.62 -1.99
CA ARG A 63 -2.35 10.27 -2.03
C ARG A 63 -3.14 10.01 -0.75
N ILE A 64 -3.27 8.76 -0.32
CA ILE A 64 -4.01 8.41 0.92
C ILE A 64 -3.45 9.16 2.14
N ILE A 65 -2.13 9.21 2.29
CA ILE A 65 -1.49 9.95 3.39
C ILE A 65 -1.74 11.46 3.27
N SER A 66 -1.76 12.00 2.05
CA SER A 66 -2.07 13.42 1.82
C SER A 66 -3.51 13.75 2.20
N GLU A 67 -4.48 12.93 1.75
CA GLU A 67 -5.91 13.08 2.06
C GLU A 67 -6.18 12.92 3.57
N ALA A 68 -5.49 11.98 4.24
CA ALA A 68 -5.53 11.84 5.68
C ALA A 68 -5.01 13.10 6.41
N LYS A 69 -3.88 13.66 5.95
CA LYS A 69 -3.29 14.87 6.56
C LYS A 69 -4.12 16.13 6.33
N SER A 70 -4.83 16.24 5.21
CA SER A 70 -5.73 17.36 4.95
C SER A 70 -7.08 17.23 5.66
N GLY A 71 -7.36 16.07 6.26
CA GLY A 71 -8.66 15.76 6.87
C GLY A 71 -9.75 15.57 5.83
N GLU A 72 -9.37 15.30 4.58
CA GLU A 72 -10.30 14.87 3.55
C GLU A 72 -10.83 13.49 3.96
N THR A 73 -9.97 12.53 4.25
CA THR A 73 -10.39 11.17 4.68
C THR A 73 -10.68 11.11 6.19
N PRO A 74 -11.89 10.67 6.60
CA PRO A 74 -12.20 10.41 8.01
C PRO A 74 -11.27 9.35 8.62
N GLU A 75 -10.94 9.49 9.91
CA GLU A 75 -10.06 8.56 10.61
C GLU A 75 -10.64 7.14 10.62
N GLU A 76 -11.97 7.01 10.68
CA GLU A 76 -12.65 5.71 10.66
C GLU A 76 -12.44 4.93 9.36
N GLU A 77 -12.27 5.62 8.23
CA GLU A 77 -11.98 4.99 6.94
C GLU A 77 -10.50 4.57 6.84
N LEU A 78 -9.62 5.27 7.56
CA LEU A 78 -8.21 4.90 7.64
C LEU A 78 -8.03 3.63 8.48
N ASP A 79 -8.86 3.42 9.51
CA ASP A 79 -8.83 2.21 10.35
C ASP A 79 -9.12 0.92 9.56
N ASP A 80 -9.86 1.03 8.45
CA ASP A 80 -10.21 -0.10 7.57
C ASP A 80 -9.11 -0.45 6.54
N LEU A 81 -8.02 0.32 6.49
CA LEU A 81 -6.86 -0.01 5.66
C LEU A 81 -6.17 -1.29 6.18
N PRO A 82 -5.43 -2.02 5.31
CA PRO A 82 -4.64 -3.16 5.74
C PRO A 82 -3.78 -2.85 6.95
N VAL A 83 -3.71 -3.78 7.90
CA VAL A 83 -2.94 -3.65 9.15
C VAL A 83 -1.47 -3.28 8.90
N GLY A 84 -0.92 -3.75 7.78
CA GLY A 84 0.42 -3.41 7.31
C GLY A 84 0.63 -1.91 7.14
N ILE A 85 -0.42 -1.19 6.72
CA ILE A 85 -0.45 0.24 6.44
C ILE A 85 -0.85 1.04 7.68
N THR A 86 -1.95 0.68 8.36
CA THR A 86 -2.50 1.49 9.47
C THR A 86 -1.54 1.69 10.63
N TRP A 87 -0.81 0.63 11.00
CA TRP A 87 0.17 0.67 12.10
C TRP A 87 1.39 1.55 11.81
N ARG A 88 1.59 1.95 10.55
CA ARG A 88 2.85 2.51 10.06
C ARG A 88 2.71 3.88 9.39
N ILE A 89 1.48 4.32 9.11
CA ILE A 89 1.17 5.73 8.81
C ILE A 89 1.21 6.61 10.10
N SER A 90 1.65 6.05 11.23
CA SER A 90 1.71 6.71 12.53
C SER A 90 2.84 7.72 12.64
N GLY A 91 2.66 8.91 12.05
CA GLY A 91 3.46 10.10 12.32
C GLY A 91 4.87 10.08 11.70
N GLY A 92 5.31 11.24 11.23
CA GLY A 92 6.63 11.44 10.63
C GLY A 92 6.75 12.82 10.00
N PRO A 93 7.98 13.32 9.79
CA PRO A 93 8.22 14.70 9.34
C PRO A 93 7.72 15.00 7.92
N SER A 94 7.55 13.98 7.07
CA SER A 94 7.04 14.12 5.69
C SER A 94 6.31 12.86 5.25
N THR A 95 5.57 12.95 4.13
CA THR A 95 4.93 11.78 3.49
C THR A 95 5.99 10.78 3.02
N ASP A 96 7.06 11.23 2.37
CA ASP A 96 8.15 10.36 1.91
C ASP A 96 8.84 9.61 3.05
N PHE A 97 9.00 10.25 4.22
CA PHE A 97 9.57 9.57 5.37
C PHE A 97 8.68 8.40 5.83
N GLN A 98 7.36 8.64 5.91
CA GLN A 98 6.39 7.61 6.32
C GLN A 98 6.36 6.46 5.31
N LEU A 99 6.36 6.80 4.02
CA LEU A 99 6.41 5.83 2.93
C LEU A 99 7.70 5.02 2.89
N GLY A 100 8.85 5.66 3.14
CA GLY A 100 10.13 4.96 3.23
C GLY A 100 10.19 4.00 4.42
N ALA A 101 9.67 4.40 5.58
CA ALA A 101 9.53 3.53 6.74
C ALA A 101 8.63 2.32 6.42
N LEU A 102 7.48 2.58 5.79
CA LEU A 102 6.55 1.53 5.38
C LEU A 102 7.18 0.59 4.35
N TRP A 103 7.86 1.10 3.32
CA TRP A 103 8.57 0.31 2.32
C TRP A 103 9.64 -0.60 2.94
N THR A 104 10.39 -0.08 3.91
CA THR A 104 11.40 -0.86 4.64
C THR A 104 10.79 -2.14 5.24
N HIS A 105 9.56 -2.06 5.75
CA HIS A 105 8.88 -3.23 6.29
C HIS A 105 8.54 -4.26 5.21
N TYR A 106 7.96 -3.85 4.08
CA TYR A 106 7.71 -4.80 2.98
C TYR A 106 8.99 -5.48 2.50
N THR A 107 10.10 -4.75 2.43
CA THR A 107 11.39 -5.34 2.03
C THR A 107 11.94 -6.34 3.05
N ILE A 108 11.78 -6.07 4.35
CA ILE A 108 12.19 -6.99 5.42
C ILE A 108 11.29 -8.23 5.40
N ASP A 109 9.96 -8.04 5.38
CA ASP A 109 8.99 -9.13 5.38
C ASP A 109 9.20 -10.02 4.15
N ALA A 110 9.40 -9.43 2.96
CA ALA A 110 9.71 -10.19 1.75
C ALA A 110 11.00 -11.01 1.87
N TYR A 111 12.05 -10.44 2.45
CA TYR A 111 13.32 -11.12 2.66
C TYR A 111 13.17 -12.27 3.67
N ASP A 112 12.60 -12.00 4.84
CA ASP A 112 12.46 -12.96 5.95
C ASP A 112 11.54 -14.12 5.59
N GLU A 113 10.42 -13.86 4.92
CA GLU A 113 9.46 -14.89 4.52
C GLU A 113 10.01 -15.80 3.40
N THR A 114 10.91 -15.30 2.57
CA THR A 114 11.50 -16.08 1.47
C THR A 114 12.80 -16.77 1.89
N TRP A 115 13.40 -16.36 3.01
CA TRP A 115 14.66 -16.94 3.47
C TRP A 115 14.47 -18.40 3.92
N PRO A 116 15.28 -19.36 3.41
CA PRO A 116 15.13 -20.76 3.76
C PRO A 116 15.66 -21.05 5.18
N ASP A 117 14.85 -21.70 6.03
CA ASP A 117 15.26 -22.19 7.35
C ASP A 117 16.03 -23.52 7.24
N ILE A 118 17.20 -23.49 6.58
CA ILE A 118 18.05 -24.67 6.35
C ILE A 118 19.41 -24.47 7.01
N VAL A 119 19.60 -25.14 8.15
CA VAL A 119 20.87 -25.09 8.90
C VAL A 119 21.99 -25.80 8.14
N GLY A 120 23.13 -25.12 7.98
CA GLY A 120 24.35 -25.69 7.42
C GLY A 120 24.45 -25.67 5.89
N ALA A 121 23.46 -25.11 5.19
CA ALA A 121 23.58 -24.82 3.76
C ALA A 121 24.57 -23.68 3.52
N ALA A 122 25.32 -23.75 2.42
CA ALA A 122 26.16 -22.64 1.98
C ALA A 122 25.28 -21.43 1.60
N PHE A 123 25.85 -20.22 1.72
CA PHE A 123 25.10 -18.98 1.53
C PHE A 123 24.51 -18.87 0.11
N ASP A 124 25.29 -19.21 -0.91
CA ASP A 124 24.88 -19.23 -2.32
C ASP A 124 23.70 -20.19 -2.58
N VAL A 125 23.65 -21.32 -1.87
CA VAL A 125 22.53 -22.24 -1.91
C VAL A 125 21.28 -21.63 -1.27
N GLN A 126 21.45 -20.95 -0.13
CA GLN A 126 20.33 -20.29 0.57
C GLN A 126 19.76 -19.14 -0.27
N GLU A 127 20.62 -18.30 -0.84
CA GLU A 127 20.24 -17.19 -1.73
C GLU A 127 19.48 -17.70 -2.96
N ASN A 128 19.96 -18.77 -3.61
CA ASN A 128 19.24 -19.38 -4.74
C ASN A 128 17.85 -19.93 -4.35
N LEU A 129 17.71 -20.47 -3.15
CA LEU A 129 16.43 -20.94 -2.65
C LEU A 129 15.51 -19.77 -2.31
N GLN A 130 16.05 -18.69 -1.76
CA GLN A 130 15.31 -17.46 -1.48
C GLN A 130 14.71 -16.87 -2.76
N MET A 131 15.52 -16.70 -3.82
CA MET A 131 15.04 -16.18 -5.11
C MET A 131 13.91 -17.04 -5.68
N LYS A 132 14.00 -18.37 -5.58
CA LYS A 132 12.94 -19.29 -6.03
C LYS A 132 11.68 -19.23 -5.17
N ALA A 133 11.82 -19.04 -3.87
CA ALA A 133 10.69 -18.83 -2.97
C ALA A 133 9.97 -17.52 -3.33
N ALA A 134 10.73 -16.45 -3.61
CA ALA A 134 10.18 -15.18 -4.08
C ALA A 134 9.44 -15.32 -5.41
N ASP A 135 10.00 -16.04 -6.39
CA ASP A 135 9.31 -16.36 -7.66
C ASP A 135 7.96 -17.07 -7.42
N ALA A 136 7.96 -18.07 -6.53
CA ALA A 136 6.75 -18.83 -6.22
C ALA A 136 5.69 -17.97 -5.49
N ASP A 137 6.10 -17.16 -4.52
CA ASP A 137 5.23 -16.22 -3.82
C ASP A 137 4.61 -15.21 -4.79
N PHE A 138 5.41 -14.65 -5.70
CA PHE A 138 4.96 -13.71 -6.71
C PHE A 138 3.84 -14.29 -7.59
N GLN A 139 4.05 -15.51 -8.10
CA GLN A 139 3.07 -16.22 -8.92
C GLN A 139 1.81 -16.61 -8.13
N THR A 140 1.96 -17.15 -6.91
CA THR A 140 0.83 -17.63 -6.11
C THR A 140 -0.08 -16.50 -5.64
N LYS A 141 0.47 -15.30 -5.44
CA LYS A 141 -0.27 -14.07 -5.16
C LYS A 141 -0.85 -13.41 -6.42
N ASN A 142 -0.55 -13.95 -7.60
CA ASN A 142 -0.94 -13.44 -8.92
C ASN A 142 -0.51 -11.97 -9.13
N CYS A 143 0.71 -11.66 -8.73
CA CYS A 143 1.25 -10.30 -8.79
C CYS A 143 1.32 -9.75 -10.23
N GLU A 144 1.36 -10.62 -11.24
CA GLU A 144 1.32 -10.20 -12.65
C GLU A 144 0.07 -9.38 -13.03
N PHE A 145 -1.05 -9.53 -12.31
CA PHE A 145 -2.27 -8.76 -12.59
C PHE A 145 -2.23 -7.34 -12.01
N LEU A 146 -1.24 -7.03 -11.18
CA LEU A 146 -1.04 -5.70 -10.59
C LEU A 146 -0.04 -4.86 -11.38
N VAL A 147 0.70 -5.47 -12.32
CA VAL A 147 1.72 -4.78 -13.11
C VAL A 147 1.03 -3.77 -14.04
N PRO A 148 1.37 -2.47 -13.95
CA PRO A 148 0.86 -1.46 -14.87
C PRO A 148 1.24 -1.83 -16.32
N GLN A 149 0.27 -1.75 -17.24
CA GLN A 149 0.46 -2.02 -18.67
C GLN A 149 1.03 -0.81 -19.41
#